data_AF-A0A432GP96-F1
#
_entry.id   AF-A0A432GP96-F1
#
_cell.length_a   1.000
_cell.length_b   1.000
_cell.length_c   1.000
_cell.angle_alpha   90.00
_cell.angle_beta   90.00
_cell.angle_gamma   90.00
#
_symmetry.space_group_name_H-M   'P 1'
#
loop_
_entity.id
_entity.type
_entity.pdbx_description
1 polymer ?
#
loop_
_entity_poly.entity_id
_entity_poly.type
_entity_poly.pdbx_seq_one_letter_code
_entity_poly.pdbx_strand_id
1 'polypeptide(L)'
;MSFDELESKAFSLIETHEKLMDQQSIVLYAGTNVINPKAAKMLSSSIGNRASLGYPGAKYNKGMEHADQLEIMLMSLMRQLFQAKYVEYRVPSGSIANLYAYMATTKPGDKIMSFSDAAAGHVTHHA
;
A
#
# COMPACT_ATOMS: atom_id res chain seq x y z
N MET A 1 -9.45 -6.61 31.80
CA MET A 1 -10.46 -6.61 30.73
C MET A 1 -10.45 -7.99 30.09
N SER A 2 -11.62 -8.56 29.79
CA SER A 2 -11.76 -9.78 28.99
C SER A 2 -11.38 -9.52 27.52
N PHE A 3 -11.28 -10.58 26.72
CA PHE A 3 -11.10 -10.47 25.28
C PHE A 3 -12.23 -9.67 24.64
N ASP A 4 -13.48 -10.00 24.95
CA ASP A 4 -14.67 -9.33 24.40
C ASP A 4 -14.70 -7.84 24.77
N GLU A 5 -14.28 -7.50 25.99
CA GLU A 5 -14.15 -6.11 26.44
C GLU A 5 -13.06 -5.36 25.66
N LEU A 6 -11.93 -6.00 25.36
CA LEU A 6 -10.84 -5.41 24.57
C LEU A 6 -11.24 -5.23 23.11
N GLU A 7 -11.90 -6.22 22.51
CA GLU A 7 -12.40 -6.18 21.13
C GLU A 7 -13.42 -5.05 20.98
N SER A 8 -14.44 -5.00 21.84
CA SER A 8 -15.45 -3.95 21.84
C SER A 8 -14.83 -2.56 21.99
N LYS A 9 -13.84 -2.42 22.88
CA LYS A 9 -13.11 -1.16 23.06
C LYS A 9 -12.31 -0.79 21.82
N ALA A 10 -11.68 -1.74 21.14
CA ALA A 10 -10.92 -1.47 19.92
C ALA A 10 -11.82 -0.90 18.81
N PHE A 11 -12.98 -1.52 18.55
CA PHE A 11 -13.94 -1.03 17.56
C PHE A 11 -14.47 0.37 17.91
N SER A 12 -14.81 0.60 19.19
CA SER A 12 -15.27 1.92 19.65
C SER A 12 -14.19 3.01 19.48
N LEU A 13 -12.92 2.69 19.72
CA LEU A 13 -11.81 3.63 19.51
C LEU A 13 -11.62 3.96 18.03
N ILE A 14 -11.74 2.97 17.14
CA ILE A 14 -11.65 3.17 15.68
C ILE A 14 -12.78 4.11 15.23
N GLU A 15 -14.04 3.80 15.57
CA GLU A 15 -15.20 4.62 15.20
C GLU A 15 -15.07 6.07 15.70
N THR A 16 -14.64 6.22 16.97
CA THR A 16 -14.44 7.54 17.58
C THR A 16 -13.34 8.32 16.85
N HIS A 17 -12.25 7.65 16.48
CA HIS A 17 -11.14 8.29 15.77
C HIS A 17 -11.53 8.69 14.35
N GLU A 18 -12.21 7.83 13.60
CA GLU A 18 -12.71 8.15 12.26
C GLU A 18 -13.69 9.33 12.30
N LYS A 19 -14.63 9.34 13.26
CA LYS A 19 -15.53 10.48 13.45
C LYS A 19 -14.76 11.77 13.74
N LEU A 20 -13.76 11.70 14.62
CA LEU A 20 -12.94 12.86 14.97
C LEU A 20 -12.21 13.40 13.73
N MET A 21 -11.52 12.54 12.98
CA MET A 21 -10.67 12.93 11.86
C MET A 21 -11.48 13.34 10.63
N ASP A 22 -12.52 12.60 10.28
CA ASP A 22 -13.20 12.73 8.99
C ASP A 22 -14.44 13.63 9.04
N GLN A 23 -15.03 13.85 10.23
CA GLN A 23 -16.27 14.62 10.38
C GLN A 23 -16.12 15.85 11.28
N GLN A 24 -15.21 15.82 12.25
CA GLN A 24 -15.09 16.86 13.28
C GLN A 24 -13.81 17.69 13.16
N SER A 25 -12.90 17.33 12.25
CA SER A 25 -11.61 17.99 12.08
C SER A 25 -11.41 18.48 10.65
N ILE A 26 -10.58 19.51 10.50
CA ILE A 26 -10.00 19.88 9.22
C ILE A 26 -8.58 19.31 9.20
N VAL A 27 -8.35 18.29 8.39
CA VAL A 27 -7.06 17.60 8.34
C VAL A 27 -6.11 18.34 7.39
N LEU A 28 -5.06 18.94 7.95
CA LEU A 28 -4.07 19.75 7.21
C LEU A 28 -2.74 19.03 6.96
N TYR A 29 -2.64 17.76 7.35
CA TYR A 29 -1.44 16.97 7.09
C TYR A 29 -1.40 16.55 5.61
N ALA A 30 -0.33 16.92 4.90
CA ALA A 30 -0.22 16.68 3.46
C ALA A 30 -0.12 15.19 3.07
N GLY A 31 0.27 14.32 4.01
CA GLY A 31 0.47 12.89 3.75
C GLY A 31 -0.77 12.01 3.95
N THR A 32 -1.94 12.59 4.20
CA THR A 32 -3.19 11.83 4.40
C THR A 32 -4.28 12.29 3.45
N ASN A 33 -5.27 11.42 3.23
CA ASN A 33 -6.41 11.68 2.36
C ASN A 33 -7.61 10.82 2.78
N VAL A 34 -8.82 11.20 2.34
CA VAL A 34 -10.05 10.42 2.52
C VAL A 34 -10.14 9.39 1.39
N ILE A 35 -10.28 8.11 1.75
CA ILE A 35 -10.33 7.04 0.77
C ILE A 35 -11.63 7.08 -0.05
N ASN A 36 -11.52 6.80 -1.35
CA ASN A 36 -12.70 6.62 -2.20
C ASN A 36 -13.54 5.42 -1.71
N PRO A 37 -14.87 5.54 -1.52
CA PRO A 37 -15.72 4.45 -1.05
C PRO A 37 -15.66 3.17 -1.90
N LYS A 38 -15.45 3.29 -3.22
CA LYS A 38 -15.24 2.14 -4.11
C LYS A 38 -13.92 1.44 -3.82
N ALA A 39 -12.85 2.19 -3.56
CA ALA A 39 -11.55 1.64 -3.20
C ALA A 39 -11.60 0.96 -1.82
N ALA A 40 -12.24 1.59 -0.83
CA ALA A 40 -12.45 0.99 0.49
C ALA A 40 -13.19 -0.36 0.41
N LYS A 41 -14.26 -0.44 -0.41
CA LYS A 41 -14.97 -1.70 -0.66
C LYS A 41 -14.09 -2.79 -1.29
N MET A 42 -13.17 -2.42 -2.18
CA MET A 42 -12.25 -3.40 -2.78
C MET A 42 -11.21 -3.88 -1.77
N LEU A 43 -10.67 -2.99 -0.93
CA LEU A 43 -9.70 -3.32 0.11
C LEU A 43 -10.26 -4.28 1.16
N SER A 44 -11.55 -4.16 1.51
CA SER A 44 -12.19 -5.07 2.48
C SER A 44 -12.66 -6.40 1.88
N SER A 45 -12.48 -6.60 0.57
CA SER A 45 -12.90 -7.83 -0.08
C SER A 45 -12.02 -9.02 0.29
N SER A 46 -12.58 -10.23 0.22
CA SER A 46 -11.88 -11.47 0.61
C SER A 46 -10.72 -11.86 -0.30
N ILE A 47 -10.48 -11.13 -1.40
CA ILE A 47 -9.37 -11.41 -2.32
C ILE A 47 -8.02 -11.26 -1.63
N GLY A 48 -7.88 -10.30 -0.70
CA GLY A 48 -6.65 -10.09 0.08
C GLY A 48 -6.34 -11.22 1.08
N ASN A 49 -7.32 -12.08 1.38
CA ASN A 49 -7.16 -13.20 2.31
C ASN A 49 -6.58 -14.45 1.63
N ARG A 50 -6.20 -14.36 0.35
CA ARG A 50 -5.71 -15.47 -0.46
C ARG A 50 -4.28 -15.21 -0.89
N ALA A 51 -3.41 -16.19 -0.64
CA ALA A 51 -2.06 -16.16 -1.18
C ALA A 51 -2.11 -16.27 -2.71
N SER A 52 -1.55 -15.27 -3.39
CA SER A 52 -1.43 -15.21 -4.86
C SER A 52 0.05 -15.18 -5.26
N LEU A 53 0.77 -16.25 -4.92
CA LEU A 53 2.22 -16.33 -5.17
C LEU A 53 2.50 -16.59 -6.64
N GLY A 54 3.50 -15.89 -7.18
CA GLY A 54 3.93 -16.01 -8.58
C GLY A 54 3.36 -14.90 -9.48
N TYR A 55 3.59 -15.05 -10.78
CA TYR A 55 3.10 -14.13 -11.81
C TYR A 55 1.77 -14.61 -12.40
N PRO A 56 0.96 -13.73 -13.01
CA PRO A 56 -0.22 -14.14 -13.77
C PRO A 56 0.10 -15.27 -14.76
N GLY A 57 -0.70 -16.33 -14.77
CA GLY A 57 -0.50 -17.54 -15.59
C GLY A 57 0.55 -18.51 -15.05
N ALA A 58 1.28 -18.15 -13.99
CA ALA A 58 2.31 -18.97 -13.34
C ALA A 58 2.15 -18.96 -11.82
N LYS A 59 0.91 -18.96 -11.34
CA LYS A 59 0.60 -18.98 -9.91
C LYS A 59 0.90 -20.35 -9.30
N TYR A 60 1.50 -20.34 -8.11
CA TYR A 60 1.67 -21.55 -7.31
C TYR A 60 0.34 -22.04 -6.74
N ASN A 61 -0.53 -21.11 -6.36
CA ASN A 61 -1.85 -21.37 -5.80
C ASN A 61 -2.87 -21.64 -6.93
N LYS A 62 -3.78 -22.60 -6.70
CA LYS A 62 -4.89 -22.90 -7.63
C LYS A 62 -6.09 -21.97 -7.38
N GLY A 63 -6.96 -21.82 -8.38
CA GLY A 63 -8.19 -21.03 -8.26
C GLY A 63 -7.96 -19.52 -8.37
N MET A 64 -6.81 -19.09 -8.88
CA MET A 64 -6.40 -17.67 -8.97
C MET A 64 -6.75 -17.04 -10.33
N GLU A 65 -7.55 -17.70 -11.16
CA GLU A 65 -7.81 -17.29 -12.56
C GLU A 65 -8.41 -15.88 -12.64
N HIS A 66 -9.25 -15.50 -11.67
CA HIS A 66 -9.82 -14.15 -11.59
C HIS A 66 -8.87 -13.12 -10.98
N ALA A 67 -8.04 -13.53 -10.02
CA ALA A 67 -7.01 -12.67 -9.45
C ALA A 67 -5.96 -12.32 -10.53
N ASP A 68 -5.53 -13.29 -11.32
CA ASP A 68 -4.60 -13.09 -12.44
C ASP A 68 -5.12 -12.06 -13.45
N GLN A 69 -6.40 -12.17 -13.82
CA GLN A 69 -7.03 -11.20 -14.71
C GLN A 69 -7.03 -9.79 -14.09
N LEU A 70 -7.34 -9.68 -12.80
CA LEU A 70 -7.31 -8.41 -12.08
C LEU A 70 -5.89 -7.82 -12.03
N GLU A 71 -4.86 -8.62 -11.79
CA GLU A 71 -3.46 -8.20 -11.78
C GLU A 71 -3.04 -7.62 -13.15
N ILE A 72 -3.40 -8.29 -14.24
CA ILE A 72 -3.12 -7.83 -15.62
C ILE A 72 -3.85 -6.51 -15.93
N MET A 73 -5.11 -6.40 -15.51
CA MET A 73 -5.91 -5.19 -15.67
C MET A 73 -5.29 -4.01 -14.89
N LEU A 74 -4.93 -4.23 -13.63
CA LEU A 74 -4.30 -3.23 -12.76
C LEU A 74 -3.00 -2.70 -13.38
N MET A 75 -2.11 -3.59 -13.82
CA MET A 75 -0.87 -3.18 -14.48
C MET A 75 -1.13 -2.35 -15.74
N SER A 76 -2.16 -2.67 -16.51
CA SER A 76 -2.52 -1.93 -17.71
C SER A 76 -3.09 -0.55 -17.39
N LEU A 77 -3.97 -0.47 -16.39
CA LEU A 77 -4.53 0.80 -15.90
C LEU A 77 -3.44 1.71 -15.33
N MET A 78 -2.54 1.19 -14.50
CA MET A 78 -1.45 1.97 -13.91
C MET A 78 -0.47 2.48 -14.98
N ARG A 79 -0.11 1.65 -15.97
CA ARG A 79 0.73 2.08 -17.09
C ARG A 79 0.11 3.25 -17.87
N GLN A 80 -1.21 3.18 -18.11
CA GLN A 80 -1.93 4.28 -18.78
C GLN A 80 -2.00 5.53 -17.89
N LEU A 81 -2.37 5.37 -16.62
CA LEU A 81 -2.52 6.47 -15.67
C LEU A 81 -1.21 7.25 -15.48
N PHE A 82 -0.10 6.54 -15.29
CA PHE A 82 1.22 7.14 -15.05
C PHE A 82 2.04 7.35 -16.32
N GLN A 83 1.49 7.01 -17.49
CA GLN A 83 2.20 7.06 -18.78
C GLN A 83 3.55 6.33 -18.74
N ALA A 84 3.59 5.18 -18.05
CA ALA A 84 4.80 4.42 -17.78
C ALA A 84 4.91 3.17 -18.66
N LYS A 85 6.14 2.83 -19.08
CA LYS A 85 6.40 1.60 -19.85
C LYS A 85 6.25 0.34 -18.99
N TYR A 86 6.69 0.41 -17.74
CA TYR A 86 6.67 -0.68 -16.77
C TYR A 86 6.08 -0.19 -15.45
N VAL A 87 5.37 -1.08 -14.76
CA VAL A 87 4.80 -0.84 -13.42
C VAL A 87 4.96 -2.11 -12.61
N GLU A 88 5.35 -1.93 -11.34
CA GLU A 88 5.30 -2.97 -10.32
C GLU A 88 4.26 -2.57 -9.27
N TYR A 89 3.15 -3.30 -9.22
CA TYR A 89 2.01 -2.96 -8.35
C TYR A 89 2.01 -3.75 -7.03
N ARG A 90 2.84 -4.78 -6.90
CA ARG A 90 2.81 -5.72 -5.76
C ARG A 90 3.47 -5.17 -4.50
N VAL A 91 4.05 -3.98 -4.57
CA VAL A 91 4.74 -3.38 -3.44
C VAL A 91 3.73 -2.72 -2.51
N PRO A 92 3.66 -3.11 -1.22
CA PRO A 92 2.56 -2.73 -0.34
C PRO A 92 2.66 -1.31 0.24
N SER A 93 3.82 -0.66 0.15
CA SER A 93 4.02 0.70 0.67
C SER A 93 5.17 1.43 -0.03
N GLY A 94 5.19 2.76 0.08
CA GLY A 94 6.27 3.59 -0.49
C GLY A 94 7.66 3.23 0.06
N SER A 95 7.77 2.92 1.36
CA SER A 95 9.05 2.55 1.97
C SER A 95 9.61 1.24 1.42
N ILE A 96 8.75 0.24 1.20
CA ILE A 96 9.17 -1.02 0.59
C ILE A 96 9.47 -0.83 -0.90
N ALA A 97 8.83 0.12 -1.58
CA ALA A 97 9.13 0.46 -2.97
C ALA A 97 10.53 1.04 -3.13
N ASN A 98 10.93 1.94 -2.21
CA ASN A 98 12.28 2.47 -2.19
C ASN A 98 13.31 1.37 -1.93
N LEU A 99 13.05 0.49 -0.94
CA LEU A 99 13.93 -0.66 -0.68
C LEU A 99 14.05 -1.58 -1.91
N TYR A 100 12.94 -1.88 -2.57
CA TYR A 100 12.91 -2.71 -3.78
C TYR A 100 13.75 -2.08 -4.90
N ALA A 101 13.62 -0.77 -5.12
CA ALA A 101 14.42 -0.04 -6.10
C ALA A 101 15.92 -0.14 -5.78
N TYR A 102 16.32 0.12 -4.53
CA TYR A 102 17.73 0.01 -4.12
C TYR A 102 18.27 -1.40 -4.33
N MET A 103 17.55 -2.43 -3.87
CA MET A 103 17.94 -3.83 -4.07
C MET A 103 18.11 -4.21 -5.54
N ALA A 104 17.30 -3.62 -6.43
CA ALA A 104 17.36 -3.89 -7.85
C ALA A 104 18.52 -3.16 -8.55
N THR A 105 18.96 -2.01 -8.04
CA THR A 105 19.92 -1.13 -8.72
C THR A 105 21.27 -0.97 -8.03
N THR A 106 21.41 -1.40 -6.78
CA THR A 106 22.62 -1.22 -5.97
C THR A 106 23.04 -2.51 -5.27
N LYS A 107 24.27 -2.54 -4.78
CA LYS A 107 24.83 -3.58 -3.91
C LYS A 107 25.10 -3.00 -2.51
N PRO A 108 25.21 -3.85 -1.47
CA PRO A 108 25.69 -3.42 -0.17
C PRO A 108 27.04 -2.70 -0.29
N GLY A 109 27.13 -1.48 0.26
CA GLY A 109 28.32 -0.63 0.20
C GLY A 109 28.35 0.38 -0.95
N ASP A 110 27.44 0.28 -1.94
CA ASP A 110 27.29 1.31 -2.96
C ASP A 110 26.77 2.62 -2.34
N LYS A 111 27.13 3.75 -2.96
CA LYS A 111 26.71 5.07 -2.51
C LYS A 111 25.43 5.49 -3.23
N ILE A 112 24.46 5.98 -2.46
CA ILE A 112 23.22 6.57 -2.97
C ILE A 112 23.23 8.07 -2.60
N MET A 113 22.72 8.91 -3.49
CA MET A 113 22.51 10.34 -3.22
C MET A 113 21.02 10.59 -3.01
N SER A 114 20.69 11.29 -1.93
CA SER A 114 19.31 11.64 -1.57
C SER A 114 19.26 13.00 -0.87
N PHE A 115 18.06 13.56 -0.76
CA PHE A 115 17.85 14.75 0.07
C PHE A 115 17.94 14.38 1.56
N SER A 116 18.58 15.24 2.35
CA SER A 116 18.58 15.15 3.81
C SER A 116 17.25 15.59 4.40
N ASP A 117 16.99 15.24 5.66
CA ASP A 117 15.79 15.68 6.39
C ASP A 117 15.65 17.21 6.42
N ALA A 118 16.76 17.94 6.56
CA ALA A 118 16.79 19.40 6.51
C ALA A 118 16.38 19.97 5.13
N ALA A 119 16.53 19.16 4.07
CA ALA A 119 16.08 19.45 2.71
C ALA A 119 14.75 18.76 2.37
N ALA A 120 13.95 18.40 3.37
CA ALA A 120 12.67 17.69 3.23
C ALA A 120 12.78 16.30 2.58
N GLY A 121 13.89 15.59 2.82
CA GLY A 121 14.03 14.18 2.50
C GLY A 121 13.01 13.30 3.22
N HIS A 122 12.57 12.23 2.55
CA HIS A 122 11.72 11.22 3.18
C HIS A 122 12.56 10.31 4.10
N VAL A 123 11.98 9.80 5.19
CA VAL A 123 12.70 8.99 6.20
C VAL A 123 13.45 7.77 5.62
N THR A 124 12.99 7.22 4.50
CA THR A 124 13.65 6.08 3.83
C THR A 124 14.87 6.48 3.00
N HIS A 125 15.17 7.78 2.94
CA HIS A 125 16.35 8.34 2.30
C HIS A 125 17.45 8.66 3.31
N HIS A 126 17.17 8.44 4.61
CA HIS A 126 18.12 8.69 5.68
C HIS A 126 19.34 7.77 5.54
N ALA A 127 20.51 8.34 5.70
CA ALA A 127 21.81 7.66 5.70
C ALA A 127 22.18 7.13 7.09
#